data_AF-A0A7I7MNK7-F1
#
_entry.id   AF-A0A7I7MNK7-F1
#
_cell.length_a   1.000
_cell.length_b   1.000
_cell.length_c   1.000
_cell.angle_alpha   90.00
_cell.angle_beta   90.00
_cell.angle_gamma   90.00
#
_symmetry.space_group_name_H-M   'P 1'
#
loop_
_entity.id
_entity.type
_entity.pdbx_description
1 polymer ?
#
loop_
_entity_poly.entity_id
_entity_poly.type
_entity_poly.pdbx_seq_one_letter_code
_entity_poly.pdbx_strand_id
1 'polypeptide(L)'
;MIRDNGVEQLHCQIMWCPSVSLSMWANAWLAGKAAPDDVLDALSLWAPTQSVTAYDAVAAGHTGLPWPDVHDSPTVSLLQTLRTAAGRGAITGPSLTVVLPVPGDVRGLCAGTQFERDALAAGEAVIVTNPDDPVAAIGLVPEFRYDDATAPELCALTWMVYSLPGAPGPDHHELGDAEYALRSAVRSAADALSAIGLGSSDIANPRGLVEQLLESSRQHRVPDHAPSRALRVLEHAAHIDAIIAVSSRPSRTPLGTHSSSQARIAHDALRPLTAVVRSARMAAVNAILRSAWSD
;
A
#
# COMPACT_ATOMS: atom_id res chain seq x y z
N MET A 1 13.10 -1.71 25.56
CA MET A 1 13.27 -0.37 24.96
C MET A 1 12.58 -0.43 23.61
N ILE A 2 11.28 -0.13 23.59
CA ILE A 2 10.44 -0.18 22.39
C ILE A 2 10.87 1.02 21.54
N ARG A 3 11.68 0.76 20.50
CA ARG A 3 12.17 1.80 19.60
C ARG A 3 11.03 2.20 18.65
N ASP A 4 10.94 3.50 18.45
CA ASP A 4 9.90 4.23 17.75
C ASP A 4 9.99 3.98 16.22
N ASN A 5 9.57 2.78 15.79
CA ASN A 5 9.51 2.38 14.38
C ASN A 5 8.47 3.17 13.56
N GLY A 6 7.67 4.03 14.20
CA GLY A 6 6.58 4.75 13.54
C GLY A 6 7.05 5.84 12.57
N VAL A 7 8.22 6.46 12.79
CA VAL A 7 8.64 7.63 12.01
C VAL A 7 9.20 7.28 10.62
N GLU A 8 9.79 6.10 10.46
CA GLU A 8 10.23 5.59 9.15
C GLU A 8 9.10 4.87 8.40
N GLN A 9 8.20 4.17 9.12
CA GLN A 9 6.98 3.61 8.53
C GLN A 9 6.07 4.70 7.92
N LEU A 10 6.08 5.92 8.49
CA LEU A 10 5.36 7.07 7.93
C LEU A 10 5.88 7.53 6.56
N HIS A 11 7.14 7.26 6.20
CA HIS A 11 7.68 7.62 4.88
C HIS A 11 7.22 6.68 3.76
N CYS A 12 6.83 5.43 4.09
CA CYS A 12 6.38 4.43 3.11
C CYS A 12 4.88 4.54 2.77
N GLN A 13 4.13 5.44 3.44
CA GLN A 13 2.67 5.47 3.35
C GLN A 13 2.09 6.48 2.35
N ILE A 14 2.89 7.31 1.67
CA ILE A 14 2.37 8.57 1.12
C ILE A 14 1.81 8.47 -0.30
N MET A 15 2.15 7.46 -1.12
CA MET A 15 1.49 7.25 -2.43
C MET A 15 1.63 5.80 -2.87
N TRP A 16 2.87 5.36 -2.88
CA TRP A 16 3.31 4.06 -3.34
C TRP A 16 3.65 3.19 -2.14
N CYS A 17 3.32 1.91 -2.26
CA CYS A 17 3.85 0.87 -1.41
C CYS A 17 4.24 -0.31 -2.31
N PRO A 18 5.09 -1.24 -1.86
CA PRO A 18 5.48 -2.40 -2.67
C PRO A 18 4.26 -3.19 -3.13
N SER A 19 3.20 -3.31 -2.30
CA SER A 19 1.97 -4.03 -2.68
C SER A 19 1.25 -3.39 -3.87
N VAL A 20 1.20 -2.05 -3.91
CA VAL A 20 0.61 -1.31 -5.04
C VAL A 20 1.45 -1.50 -6.30
N SER A 21 2.77 -1.37 -6.20
CA SER A 21 3.68 -1.57 -7.33
C SER A 21 3.57 -2.98 -7.89
N LEU A 22 3.64 -3.99 -7.01
CA LEU A 22 3.50 -5.39 -7.37
C LEU A 22 2.18 -5.64 -8.09
N SER A 23 1.06 -5.17 -7.52
CA SER A 23 -0.26 -5.48 -8.06
C SER A 23 -0.52 -4.79 -9.40
N MET A 24 -0.07 -3.55 -9.58
CA MET A 24 -0.20 -2.83 -10.87
C MET A 24 0.56 -3.53 -11.97
N TRP A 25 1.86 -3.77 -11.74
CA TRP A 25 2.74 -4.33 -12.77
C TRP A 25 2.45 -5.81 -13.01
N ALA A 26 2.14 -6.60 -11.98
CA ALA A 26 1.78 -8.00 -12.16
C ALA A 26 0.45 -8.17 -12.91
N ASN A 27 -0.59 -7.36 -12.63
CA ASN A 27 -1.82 -7.41 -13.43
C ASN A 27 -1.58 -6.97 -14.88
N ALA A 28 -0.77 -5.93 -15.11
CA ALA A 28 -0.37 -5.50 -16.45
C ALA A 28 0.30 -6.64 -17.24
N TRP A 29 1.24 -7.32 -16.58
CA TRP A 29 1.97 -8.44 -17.14
C TRP A 29 1.08 -9.66 -17.41
N LEU A 30 0.20 -10.02 -16.47
CA LEU A 30 -0.76 -11.12 -16.66
C LEU A 30 -1.77 -10.80 -17.77
N ALA A 31 -2.12 -9.53 -17.99
CA ALA A 31 -2.94 -9.07 -19.09
C ALA A 31 -2.18 -8.93 -20.43
N GLY A 32 -0.87 -9.21 -20.46
CA GLY A 32 -0.03 -9.06 -21.65
C GLY A 32 0.26 -7.61 -22.07
N LYS A 33 0.05 -6.64 -21.17
CA LYS A 33 0.31 -5.21 -21.39
C LYS A 33 1.69 -4.75 -20.87
N ALA A 34 2.45 -5.63 -20.22
CA ALA A 34 3.80 -5.38 -19.72
C ALA A 34 4.66 -6.66 -19.81
N ALA A 35 5.98 -6.50 -19.84
CA ALA A 35 6.93 -7.59 -19.76
C ALA A 35 7.13 -8.07 -18.29
N PRO A 36 7.58 -9.31 -18.06
CA PRO A 36 7.98 -9.75 -16.72
C PRO A 36 9.07 -8.88 -16.10
N ASP A 37 9.99 -8.36 -16.93
CA ASP A 37 11.08 -7.51 -16.50
C ASP A 37 10.58 -6.17 -15.96
N ASP A 38 9.48 -5.62 -16.51
CA ASP A 38 8.88 -4.38 -15.99
C ASP A 38 8.39 -4.53 -14.55
N VAL A 39 7.92 -5.74 -14.18
CA VAL A 39 7.53 -6.06 -12.79
C VAL A 39 8.75 -6.04 -11.89
N LEU A 40 9.85 -6.68 -12.31
CA LEU A 40 11.08 -6.75 -11.54
C LEU A 40 11.75 -5.37 -11.40
N ASP A 41 11.76 -4.58 -12.47
CA ASP A 41 12.28 -3.22 -12.48
C ASP A 41 11.49 -2.32 -11.53
N ALA A 42 10.15 -2.38 -11.58
CA ALA A 42 9.29 -1.62 -10.67
C ALA A 42 9.49 -2.02 -9.21
N LEU A 43 9.70 -3.32 -8.95
CA LEU A 43 9.99 -3.82 -7.61
C LEU A 43 11.36 -3.39 -7.11
N SER A 44 12.40 -3.38 -7.97
CA SER A 44 13.80 -3.10 -7.60
C SER A 44 14.02 -1.78 -6.86
N LEU A 45 13.09 -0.83 -7.03
CA LEU A 45 13.09 0.46 -6.35
C LEU A 45 12.82 0.36 -4.84
N TRP A 46 12.22 -0.73 -4.36
CA TRP A 46 11.78 -0.87 -2.96
C TRP A 46 12.85 -1.40 -2.02
N ALA A 47 13.72 -2.29 -2.49
CA ALA A 47 14.82 -2.82 -1.68
C ALA A 47 15.91 -3.40 -2.59
N PRO A 48 17.20 -3.32 -2.18
CA PRO A 48 18.32 -3.84 -2.96
C PRO A 48 18.23 -5.34 -3.24
N THR A 49 17.73 -6.10 -2.26
CA THR A 49 17.55 -7.55 -2.37
C THR A 49 16.09 -7.88 -2.11
N GLN A 50 15.49 -8.73 -2.93
CA GLN A 50 14.13 -9.21 -2.68
C GLN A 50 14.01 -10.71 -2.77
N SER A 51 13.21 -11.27 -1.89
CA SER A 51 12.93 -12.69 -1.82
C SER A 51 11.45 -12.99 -1.70
N VAL A 52 11.08 -14.24 -1.93
CA VAL A 52 9.73 -14.75 -1.71
C VAL A 52 9.81 -16.05 -0.93
N THR A 53 8.94 -16.19 0.08
CA THR A 53 8.99 -17.28 1.04
C THR A 53 7.57 -17.73 1.39
N ALA A 54 7.32 -19.04 1.38
CA ALA A 54 6.04 -19.58 1.84
C ALA A 54 5.97 -19.53 3.37
N TYR A 55 4.82 -19.12 3.91
CA TYR A 55 4.54 -19.12 5.35
C TYR A 55 4.07 -20.49 5.85
N ASP A 56 3.36 -21.24 5.00
CA ASP A 56 2.81 -22.54 5.34
C ASP A 56 2.91 -23.53 4.15
N ALA A 57 2.74 -24.82 4.45
CA ALA A 57 2.85 -25.89 3.47
C ALA A 57 1.78 -25.84 2.37
N VAL A 58 0.60 -25.27 2.66
CA VAL A 58 -0.50 -25.16 1.69
C VAL A 58 -0.18 -24.05 0.68
N ALA A 59 0.33 -22.92 1.15
CA ALA A 59 0.82 -21.82 0.33
C ALA A 59 1.96 -22.30 -0.59
N ALA A 60 2.90 -23.06 -0.05
CA ALA A 60 3.96 -23.70 -0.83
C ALA A 60 3.39 -24.62 -1.91
N GLY A 61 2.39 -25.44 -1.58
CA GLY A 61 1.69 -26.31 -2.53
C GLY A 61 0.98 -25.55 -3.65
N HIS A 62 0.32 -24.42 -3.35
CA HIS A 62 -0.37 -23.58 -4.33
C HIS A 62 0.58 -22.82 -5.26
N THR A 63 1.84 -22.62 -4.85
CA THR A 63 2.77 -21.71 -5.54
C THR A 63 3.99 -22.39 -6.13
N GLY A 64 4.31 -23.60 -5.67
CA GLY A 64 5.54 -24.31 -6.01
C GLY A 64 6.78 -23.78 -5.28
N LEU A 65 6.61 -22.98 -4.22
CA LEU A 65 7.70 -22.52 -3.37
C LEU A 65 8.29 -23.66 -2.53
N PRO A 66 9.59 -23.63 -2.20
CA PRO A 66 10.21 -24.64 -1.36
C PRO A 66 9.67 -24.60 0.08
N TRP A 67 9.52 -25.78 0.68
CA TRP A 67 9.08 -25.98 2.07
C TRP A 67 9.57 -27.36 2.56
N PRO A 68 9.95 -27.55 3.85
CA PRO A 68 9.97 -26.60 4.96
C PRO A 68 11.28 -25.82 5.09
N ASP A 69 12.28 -26.13 4.26
CA ASP A 69 13.58 -25.46 4.31
C ASP A 69 13.40 -24.02 3.81
N VAL A 70 13.25 -23.09 4.76
CA VAL A 70 13.02 -21.65 4.55
C VAL A 70 14.25 -21.02 3.90
N HIS A 71 14.42 -21.25 2.60
CA HIS A 71 15.36 -20.51 1.78
C HIS A 71 14.56 -19.45 1.04
N ASP A 72 14.88 -18.21 1.36
CA ASP A 72 14.46 -17.03 0.62
C ASP A 72 14.69 -17.26 -0.88
N SER A 73 13.60 -17.51 -1.60
CA SER A 73 13.68 -17.75 -3.03
C SER A 73 13.93 -16.42 -3.74
N PRO A 74 14.74 -16.40 -4.82
CA PRO A 74 15.07 -15.15 -5.51
C PRO A 74 13.81 -14.47 -6.06
N THR A 75 13.86 -13.16 -6.27
CA THR A 75 12.72 -12.34 -6.74
C THR A 75 12.07 -12.90 -8.00
N VAL A 76 12.83 -13.51 -8.91
CA VAL A 76 12.28 -14.14 -10.14
C VAL A 76 11.27 -15.25 -9.81
N SER A 77 11.42 -15.96 -8.69
CA SER A 77 10.46 -16.95 -8.23
C SER A 77 9.09 -16.33 -7.91
N LEU A 78 9.02 -15.04 -7.56
CA LEU A 78 7.77 -14.33 -7.33
C LEU A 78 6.90 -14.34 -8.59
N LEU A 79 7.49 -14.17 -9.77
CA LEU A 79 6.76 -14.23 -11.04
C LEU A 79 6.10 -15.61 -11.25
N GLN A 80 6.82 -16.68 -10.92
CA GLN A 80 6.27 -18.04 -11.00
C GLN A 80 5.17 -18.27 -9.96
N THR A 81 5.38 -17.83 -8.71
CA THR A 81 4.39 -17.86 -7.62
C THR A 81 3.09 -17.19 -8.06
N LEU A 82 3.18 -15.96 -8.58
CA LEU A 82 2.02 -15.19 -9.01
C LEU A 82 1.29 -15.84 -10.19
N ARG A 83 2.01 -16.31 -11.22
CA ARG A 83 1.36 -17.00 -12.34
C ARG A 83 0.71 -18.32 -11.95
N THR A 84 1.32 -19.05 -11.04
CA THR A 84 0.75 -20.32 -10.56
C THR A 84 -0.52 -20.06 -9.76
N ALA A 85 -0.49 -19.09 -8.84
CA ALA A 85 -1.64 -18.73 -8.01
C ALA A 85 -2.77 -18.02 -8.77
N ALA A 86 -2.46 -17.22 -9.80
CA ALA A 86 -3.47 -16.57 -10.64
C ALA A 86 -4.19 -17.55 -11.60
N GLY A 87 -3.61 -18.74 -11.81
CA GLY A 87 -4.11 -19.75 -12.74
C GLY A 87 -3.39 -19.72 -14.10
N ARG A 88 -3.31 -20.90 -14.74
CA ARG A 88 -2.66 -21.09 -16.05
C ARG A 88 -3.63 -20.93 -17.24
N GLY A 89 -4.91 -20.69 -16.97
CA GLY A 89 -5.96 -20.50 -17.96
C GLY A 89 -5.97 -19.10 -18.58
N ALA A 90 -6.94 -18.84 -19.46
CA ALA A 90 -7.19 -17.50 -19.95
C ALA A 90 -7.74 -16.65 -18.79
N ILE A 91 -6.87 -15.88 -18.16
CA ILE A 91 -7.25 -14.93 -17.11
C ILE A 91 -8.13 -13.87 -17.79
N THR A 92 -9.34 -13.64 -17.26
CA THR A 92 -10.33 -12.72 -17.87
C THR A 92 -10.51 -11.42 -17.08
N GLY A 93 -9.67 -11.17 -16.08
CA GLY A 93 -9.77 -10.03 -15.18
C GLY A 93 -8.62 -9.97 -14.18
N PRO A 94 -8.56 -8.94 -13.32
CA PRO A 94 -7.46 -8.78 -12.38
C PRO A 94 -7.45 -9.89 -11.33
N SER A 95 -6.39 -10.70 -11.32
CA SER A 95 -6.19 -11.77 -10.33
C SER A 95 -5.57 -11.26 -9.03
N LEU A 96 -4.84 -10.14 -9.07
CA LEU A 96 -4.20 -9.55 -7.90
C LEU A 96 -5.00 -8.33 -7.45
N THR A 97 -5.28 -8.25 -6.15
CA THR A 97 -5.91 -7.09 -5.50
C THR A 97 -5.05 -6.62 -4.35
N VAL A 98 -4.90 -5.30 -4.19
CA VAL A 98 -4.22 -4.69 -3.04
C VAL A 98 -5.19 -4.55 -1.88
N VAL A 99 -4.73 -4.75 -0.65
CA VAL A 99 -5.43 -4.35 0.57
C VAL A 99 -4.51 -3.46 1.40
N LEU A 100 -5.03 -2.33 1.88
CA LEU A 100 -4.32 -1.40 2.76
C LEU A 100 -5.05 -1.37 4.10
N PRO A 101 -4.85 -2.36 4.99
CA PRO A 101 -5.57 -2.45 6.25
C PRO A 101 -5.04 -1.44 7.28
N VAL A 102 -5.93 -1.00 8.17
CA VAL A 102 -5.57 -0.16 9.33
C VAL A 102 -6.31 -0.66 10.57
N PRO A 103 -5.82 -0.39 11.79
CA PRO A 103 -6.57 -0.70 13.00
C PRO A 103 -7.99 -0.11 12.94
N GLY A 104 -9.00 -0.99 13.03
CA GLY A 104 -10.42 -0.61 12.96
C GLY A 104 -11.07 -0.73 11.57
N ASP A 105 -10.30 -0.92 10.49
CA ASP A 105 -10.84 -1.22 9.16
C ASP A 105 -9.98 -2.28 8.44
N VAL A 106 -10.44 -3.53 8.56
CA VAL A 106 -9.80 -4.75 8.03
C VAL A 106 -10.54 -5.32 6.82
N ARG A 107 -11.38 -4.52 6.17
CA ARG A 107 -12.09 -4.95 4.96
C ARG A 107 -11.10 -5.44 3.90
N GLY A 108 -11.49 -6.50 3.20
CA GLY A 108 -10.65 -7.19 2.22
C GLY A 108 -9.75 -8.29 2.80
N LEU A 109 -9.60 -8.41 4.12
CA LEU A 109 -8.79 -9.48 4.75
C LEU A 109 -9.62 -10.70 5.17
N CYS A 110 -8.97 -11.86 5.26
CA CYS A 110 -9.56 -13.08 5.82
C CYS A 110 -9.45 -13.09 7.35
N ALA A 111 -10.55 -12.79 8.04
CA ALA A 111 -10.58 -12.66 9.50
C ALA A 111 -10.11 -13.93 10.24
N GLY A 112 -9.37 -13.75 11.34
CA GLY A 112 -8.84 -14.80 12.21
C GLY A 112 -7.56 -15.48 11.72
N THR A 113 -7.06 -15.10 10.54
CA THR A 113 -5.86 -15.72 9.94
C THR A 113 -4.56 -15.07 10.43
N GLN A 114 -3.42 -15.76 10.24
CA GLN A 114 -2.12 -15.11 10.44
C GLN A 114 -1.89 -14.02 9.39
N PHE A 115 -2.33 -14.26 8.14
CA PHE A 115 -2.29 -13.26 7.08
C PHE A 115 -2.93 -11.93 7.50
N GLU A 116 -4.10 -11.95 8.15
CA GLU A 116 -4.73 -10.73 8.66
C GLU A 116 -3.82 -9.97 9.64
N ARG A 117 -3.21 -10.69 10.59
CA ARG A 117 -2.35 -10.08 11.62
C ARG A 117 -1.11 -9.43 11.01
N ASP A 118 -0.45 -10.14 10.10
CA ASP A 118 0.78 -9.67 9.48
C ASP A 118 0.49 -8.56 8.47
N ALA A 119 -0.59 -8.66 7.70
CA ALA A 119 -1.08 -7.60 6.82
C ALA A 119 -1.42 -6.32 7.61
N LEU A 120 -2.09 -6.45 8.77
CA LEU A 120 -2.36 -5.32 9.66
C LEU A 120 -1.10 -4.69 10.23
N ALA A 121 -0.10 -5.52 10.57
CA ALA A 121 1.17 -5.04 11.10
C ALA A 121 1.99 -4.30 10.02
N ALA A 122 1.98 -4.80 8.78
CA ALA A 122 2.61 -4.17 7.64
C ALA A 122 1.84 -2.93 7.14
N GLY A 123 0.52 -2.90 7.33
CA GLY A 123 -0.38 -1.88 6.78
C GLY A 123 -0.66 -2.05 5.28
N GLU A 124 -0.21 -3.15 4.69
CA GLU A 124 -0.41 -3.48 3.28
C GLU A 124 -0.36 -4.99 3.05
N ALA A 125 -1.07 -5.45 2.03
CA ALA A 125 -1.00 -6.80 1.51
C ALA A 125 -1.47 -6.88 0.06
N VAL A 126 -1.14 -7.99 -0.59
CA VAL A 126 -1.69 -8.37 -1.90
C VAL A 126 -2.44 -9.68 -1.75
N ILE A 127 -3.58 -9.79 -2.41
CA ILE A 127 -4.36 -11.02 -2.48
C ILE A 127 -4.39 -11.48 -3.92
N VAL A 128 -4.01 -12.73 -4.15
CA VAL A 128 -4.06 -13.36 -5.46
C VAL A 128 -5.16 -14.41 -5.45
N THR A 129 -6.06 -14.29 -6.41
CA THR A 129 -7.20 -15.19 -6.56
C THR A 129 -7.19 -15.79 -7.95
N ASN A 130 -7.62 -17.05 -8.03
CA ASN A 130 -7.93 -17.71 -9.29
C ASN A 130 -9.46 -17.90 -9.34
N PRO A 131 -10.17 -17.30 -10.32
CA PRO A 131 -11.61 -17.49 -10.48
C PRO A 131 -12.01 -18.95 -10.68
N ASP A 132 -11.15 -19.75 -11.31
CA ASP A 132 -11.40 -21.17 -11.60
C ASP A 132 -11.11 -22.07 -10.38
N ASP A 133 -10.29 -21.60 -9.44
CA ASP A 133 -9.94 -22.32 -8.21
C ASP A 133 -9.84 -21.35 -7.01
N PRO A 134 -10.98 -20.99 -6.40
CA PRO A 134 -11.00 -20.07 -5.27
C PRO A 134 -10.29 -20.57 -4.00
N VAL A 135 -10.04 -21.88 -3.90
CA VAL A 135 -9.37 -22.50 -2.74
C VAL A 135 -7.85 -22.33 -2.84
N ALA A 136 -7.32 -22.12 -4.05
CA ALA A 136 -5.91 -21.84 -4.30
C ALA A 136 -5.50 -20.37 -3.99
N ALA A 137 -6.39 -19.56 -3.41
CA ALA A 137 -6.11 -18.16 -3.10
C ALA A 137 -4.93 -18.03 -2.12
N ILE A 138 -4.07 -17.04 -2.38
CA ILE A 138 -2.93 -16.72 -1.53
C ILE A 138 -2.93 -15.24 -1.15
N GLY A 139 -2.35 -14.96 0.02
CA GLY A 139 -2.03 -13.61 0.47
C GLY A 139 -0.52 -13.40 0.45
N LEU A 140 -0.07 -12.20 0.08
CA LEU A 140 1.32 -11.78 0.18
C LEU A 140 1.41 -10.57 1.10
N VAL A 141 2.36 -10.62 2.04
CA VAL A 141 2.68 -9.50 2.94
C VAL A 141 4.16 -9.16 2.77
N PRO A 142 4.50 -7.88 2.50
CA PRO A 142 5.89 -7.44 2.45
C PRO A 142 6.50 -7.33 3.85
N GLU A 143 7.66 -7.93 4.06
CA GLU A 143 8.47 -7.81 5.27
C GLU A 143 9.80 -7.12 4.93
N PHE A 144 10.00 -5.93 5.49
CA PHE A 144 11.23 -5.17 5.30
C PHE A 144 12.29 -5.58 6.33
N ARG A 145 13.51 -5.83 5.86
CA ARG A 145 14.68 -6.11 6.69
C ARG A 145 15.65 -4.94 6.63
N TYR A 146 16.08 -4.51 7.82
CA TYR A 146 17.07 -3.46 7.99
C TYR A 146 18.36 -4.09 8.51
N ASP A 147 19.50 -3.47 8.21
CA ASP A 147 20.75 -3.87 8.84
C ASP A 147 20.80 -3.48 10.32
N ASP A 148 21.67 -4.14 11.08
CA ASP A 148 21.87 -3.89 12.52
C ASP A 148 22.85 -2.73 12.78
N ALA A 149 23.01 -1.81 11.82
CA ALA A 149 23.95 -0.69 11.95
C ALA A 149 23.41 0.42 12.88
N THR A 150 24.30 1.33 13.30
CA THR A 150 23.94 2.49 14.14
C THR A 150 22.91 3.41 13.47
N ALA A 151 22.90 3.43 12.14
CA ALA A 151 21.86 4.01 11.32
C ALA A 151 21.29 2.87 10.46
N PRO A 152 20.12 2.31 10.81
CA PRO A 152 19.58 1.16 10.11
C PRO A 152 19.26 1.52 8.66
N GLU A 153 19.89 0.84 7.70
CA GLU A 153 19.59 0.99 6.28
C GLU A 153 18.76 -0.20 5.79
N LEU A 154 17.81 0.08 4.90
CA LEU A 154 16.96 -0.95 4.33
C LEU A 154 17.79 -1.86 3.41
N CYS A 155 17.90 -3.14 3.76
CA CYS A 155 18.77 -4.08 3.06
C CYS A 155 18.00 -5.11 2.21
N ALA A 156 16.80 -5.54 2.64
CA ALA A 156 16.00 -6.50 1.89
C ALA A 156 14.49 -6.35 2.08
N LEU A 157 13.73 -6.90 1.13
CA LEU A 157 12.28 -7.05 1.18
C LEU A 157 11.91 -8.51 0.90
N THR A 158 11.26 -9.17 1.86
CA THR A 158 10.77 -10.54 1.71
C THR A 158 9.26 -10.54 1.52
N TRP A 159 8.77 -11.21 0.48
CA TRP A 159 7.34 -11.43 0.27
C TRP A 159 6.93 -12.73 0.96
N MET A 160 6.24 -12.60 2.10
CA MET A 160 5.70 -13.73 2.83
C MET A 160 4.36 -14.18 2.23
N VAL A 161 4.27 -15.43 1.82
CA VAL A 161 3.12 -16.00 1.09
C VAL A 161 2.30 -16.92 1.98
N TYR A 162 1.03 -16.59 2.17
CA TYR A 162 0.09 -17.29 3.04
C TYR A 162 -0.98 -18.00 2.21
N SER A 163 -1.43 -19.17 2.67
CA SER A 163 -2.64 -19.78 2.15
C SER A 163 -3.86 -19.04 2.71
N LEU A 164 -4.86 -18.80 1.88
CA LEU A 164 -6.12 -18.21 2.33
C LEU A 164 -7.21 -19.28 2.38
N PRO A 165 -8.14 -19.22 3.35
CA PRO A 165 -9.25 -20.17 3.42
C PRO A 165 -10.24 -20.03 2.24
N GLY A 166 -10.14 -18.95 1.47
CA GLY A 166 -10.87 -18.68 0.25
C GLY A 166 -10.66 -17.23 -0.21
N ALA A 167 -11.08 -16.92 -1.43
CA ALA A 167 -11.05 -15.56 -1.96
C ALA A 167 -11.96 -14.62 -1.13
N PRO A 168 -11.44 -13.51 -0.56
CA PRO A 168 -12.29 -12.52 0.09
C PRO A 168 -13.25 -11.87 -0.91
N GLY A 169 -14.41 -11.43 -0.42
CA GLY A 169 -15.40 -10.75 -1.25
C GLY A 169 -14.82 -9.47 -1.89
N PRO A 170 -15.25 -9.11 -3.10
CA PRO A 170 -14.73 -7.93 -3.77
C PRO A 170 -15.13 -6.66 -3.02
N ASP A 171 -14.13 -5.88 -2.61
CA ASP A 171 -14.35 -4.54 -2.07
C ASP A 171 -14.62 -3.56 -3.21
N HIS A 172 -15.90 -3.25 -3.43
CA HIS A 172 -16.32 -2.34 -4.49
C HIS A 172 -16.01 -0.89 -4.13
N HIS A 173 -14.98 -0.35 -4.80
CA HIS A 173 -14.61 1.05 -4.74
C HIS A 173 -14.85 1.68 -6.11
N GLU A 174 -15.92 2.47 -6.24
CA GLU A 174 -16.15 3.27 -7.44
C GLU A 174 -15.25 4.50 -7.42
N LEU A 175 -14.50 4.71 -8.50
CA LEU A 175 -13.56 5.83 -8.59
C LEU A 175 -14.27 7.18 -8.47
N GLY A 176 -15.46 7.31 -9.05
CA GLY A 176 -16.24 8.55 -9.01
C GLY A 176 -16.69 8.93 -7.60
N ASP A 177 -17.24 7.97 -6.87
CA ASP A 177 -17.70 8.15 -5.49
C ASP A 177 -16.53 8.45 -4.55
N ALA A 178 -15.42 7.72 -4.70
CA ALA A 178 -14.24 7.94 -3.89
C ALA A 178 -13.58 9.31 -4.16
N GLU A 179 -13.54 9.74 -5.42
CA GLU A 179 -13.06 11.07 -5.82
C GLU A 179 -13.96 12.18 -5.25
N TYR A 180 -15.28 12.01 -5.29
CA TYR A 180 -16.22 12.95 -4.68
C TYR A 180 -16.07 13.00 -3.16
N ALA A 181 -16.04 11.84 -2.50
CA ALA A 181 -15.85 11.72 -1.06
C ALA A 181 -14.55 12.39 -0.61
N LEU A 182 -13.45 12.20 -1.36
CA LEU A 182 -12.17 12.86 -1.10
C LEU A 182 -12.28 14.39 -1.13
N ARG A 183 -12.87 14.95 -2.19
CA ARG A 183 -13.08 16.41 -2.29
C ARG A 183 -13.98 16.95 -1.19
N SER A 184 -15.02 16.21 -0.82
CA SER A 184 -15.93 16.58 0.27
C SER A 184 -15.19 16.58 1.61
N ALA A 185 -14.44 15.52 1.92
CA ALA A 185 -13.71 15.38 3.17
C ALA A 185 -12.64 16.45 3.35
N VAL A 186 -11.89 16.78 2.29
CA VAL A 186 -10.90 17.87 2.32
C VAL A 186 -11.55 19.20 2.66
N ARG A 187 -12.71 19.51 2.05
CA ARG A 187 -13.46 20.74 2.34
C ARG A 187 -13.92 20.77 3.79
N SER A 188 -14.53 19.69 4.28
CA SER A 188 -14.97 19.58 5.67
C SER A 188 -13.82 19.69 6.67
N ALA A 189 -12.66 19.11 6.37
CA ALA A 189 -11.47 19.23 7.21
C ALA A 189 -10.94 20.68 7.25
N ALA A 190 -10.91 21.38 6.10
CA ALA A 190 -10.52 22.77 6.03
C ALA A 190 -11.48 23.70 6.80
N ASP A 191 -12.79 23.46 6.71
CA ASP A 191 -13.81 24.19 7.45
C ASP A 191 -13.65 23.96 8.97
N ALA A 192 -13.43 22.71 9.39
CA ALA A 192 -13.20 22.36 10.79
C ALA A 192 -11.94 23.03 11.36
N LEU A 193 -10.81 22.95 10.65
CA LEU A 193 -9.56 23.59 11.05
C LEU A 193 -9.69 25.12 11.14
N SER A 194 -10.43 25.73 10.20
CA SER A 194 -10.72 27.16 10.20
C SER A 194 -11.57 27.57 11.41
N ALA A 195 -12.58 26.77 11.76
CA ALA A 195 -13.44 27.01 12.93
C ALA A 195 -12.67 26.92 14.27
N ILE A 196 -11.65 26.07 14.36
CA ILE A 196 -10.80 25.93 15.56
C ILE A 196 -9.84 27.14 15.70
N GLY A 197 -9.64 27.93 14.65
CA GLY A 197 -8.75 29.10 14.68
C GLY A 197 -7.27 28.74 14.79
N LEU A 198 -6.89 27.53 14.36
CA LEU A 198 -5.49 27.09 14.29
C LEU A 198 -4.79 27.80 13.12
N GLY A 199 -4.41 29.05 13.35
CA GLY A 199 -3.60 29.84 12.42
C GLY A 199 -2.12 29.46 12.52
N SER A 200 -1.52 29.12 11.37
CA SER A 200 -0.08 28.89 11.15
C SER A 200 0.56 27.83 12.06
N SER A 201 0.75 26.62 11.53
CA SER A 201 1.61 25.64 12.19
C SER A 201 3.02 26.23 12.35
N ASP A 202 3.66 26.02 13.49
CA ASP A 202 5.05 26.40 13.80
C ASP A 202 6.10 25.57 13.00
N ILE A 203 5.66 24.97 11.89
CA ILE A 203 6.47 24.15 10.99
C ILE A 203 7.23 25.10 10.06
N ALA A 204 8.56 25.07 10.13
CA ALA A 204 9.40 25.74 9.16
C ALA A 204 9.16 25.14 7.76
N ASN A 205 8.66 25.95 6.82
CA ASN A 205 8.41 25.60 5.41
C ASN A 205 7.66 24.26 5.20
N PRO A 206 6.36 24.17 5.57
CA PRO A 206 5.58 22.94 5.42
C PRO A 206 5.44 22.50 3.95
N ARG A 207 5.43 23.47 3.02
CA ARG A 207 5.36 23.18 1.57
C ARG A 207 6.59 22.43 1.08
N GLY A 208 7.78 22.85 1.49
CA GLY A 208 9.02 22.16 1.14
C GLY A 208 9.08 20.73 1.70
N LEU A 209 8.56 20.49 2.91
CA LEU A 209 8.47 19.14 3.47
C LEU A 209 7.49 18.25 2.68
N VAL A 210 6.32 18.78 2.31
CA VAL A 210 5.36 18.05 1.46
C VAL A 210 5.99 17.72 0.11
N GLU A 211 6.67 18.68 -0.51
CA GLU A 211 7.34 18.47 -1.80
C GLU A 211 8.44 17.41 -1.70
N GLN A 212 9.25 17.43 -0.63
CA GLN A 212 10.25 16.41 -0.35
C GLN A 212 9.65 15.00 -0.20
N LEU A 213 8.50 14.88 0.48
CA LEU A 213 7.79 13.60 0.63
C LEU A 213 7.19 13.10 -0.69
N LEU A 214 6.77 14.01 -1.58
CA LEU A 214 6.25 13.64 -2.89
C LEU A 214 7.35 13.31 -3.89
N GLU A 215 8.54 13.89 -3.74
CA GLU A 215 9.66 13.64 -4.66
C GLU A 215 10.18 12.20 -4.58
N SER A 216 10.20 11.60 -3.38
CA SER A 216 10.55 10.17 -3.23
C SER A 216 9.58 9.26 -4.00
N SER A 217 8.33 9.68 -4.15
CA SER A 217 7.28 8.94 -4.86
C SER A 217 7.39 9.01 -6.38
N ARG A 218 8.14 9.97 -6.95
CA ARG A 218 8.24 10.16 -8.41
C ARG A 218 9.08 9.12 -9.13
N GLN A 219 9.87 8.33 -8.39
CA GLN A 219 10.73 7.31 -8.96
C GLN A 219 9.91 6.09 -9.44
N HIS A 220 8.74 5.87 -8.86
CA HIS A 220 7.86 4.76 -9.21
C HIS A 220 7.13 5.05 -10.52
N ARG A 221 7.33 4.16 -11.49
CA ARG A 221 6.64 4.20 -12.78
C ARG A 221 5.25 3.56 -12.68
N VAL A 222 4.36 4.03 -13.55
CA VAL A 222 3.03 3.46 -13.73
C VAL A 222 2.94 2.76 -15.09
N PRO A 223 2.15 1.68 -15.21
CA PRO A 223 1.91 1.05 -16.51
C PRO A 223 1.20 2.00 -17.49
N ASP A 224 1.52 1.90 -18.79
CA ASP A 224 1.03 2.82 -19.83
C ASP A 224 -0.50 2.83 -20.00
N HIS A 225 -1.16 1.73 -19.66
CA HIS A 225 -2.62 1.59 -19.75
C HIS A 225 -3.36 2.31 -18.60
N ALA A 226 -2.64 2.86 -17.61
CA ALA A 226 -3.23 3.49 -16.45
C ALA A 226 -4.10 4.72 -16.85
N PRO A 227 -5.38 4.78 -16.47
CA PRO A 227 -6.25 5.88 -16.84
C PRO A 227 -5.82 7.19 -16.18
N SER A 228 -5.71 8.26 -16.96
CA SER A 228 -5.33 9.59 -16.46
C SER A 228 -6.20 10.08 -15.31
N ARG A 229 -7.50 9.73 -15.30
CA ARG A 229 -8.40 10.05 -14.18
C ARG A 229 -7.99 9.35 -12.89
N ALA A 230 -7.64 8.06 -12.94
CA ALA A 230 -7.23 7.31 -11.77
C ALA A 230 -5.88 7.82 -11.22
N LEU A 231 -4.93 8.10 -12.10
CA LEU A 231 -3.64 8.69 -11.73
C LEU A 231 -3.82 10.03 -11.00
N ARG A 232 -4.66 10.93 -11.51
CA ARG A 232 -4.95 12.21 -10.83
C ARG A 232 -5.57 12.03 -9.44
N VAL A 233 -6.43 11.03 -9.25
CA VAL A 233 -7.02 10.74 -7.94
C VAL A 233 -5.95 10.20 -6.99
N LEU A 234 -5.08 9.31 -7.47
CA LEU A 234 -3.97 8.76 -6.69
C LEU A 234 -2.97 9.86 -6.27
N GLU A 235 -2.60 10.74 -7.20
CA GLU A 235 -1.74 11.90 -6.95
C GLU A 235 -2.35 12.87 -5.94
N HIS A 236 -3.64 13.17 -6.08
CA HIS A 236 -4.34 14.06 -5.15
C HIS A 236 -4.44 13.44 -3.75
N ALA A 237 -4.78 12.15 -3.66
CA ALA A 237 -4.83 11.42 -2.41
C ALA A 237 -3.47 11.44 -1.70
N ALA A 238 -2.39 11.19 -2.45
CA ALA A 238 -1.04 11.23 -1.92
C ALA A 238 -0.58 12.62 -1.47
N HIS A 239 -0.96 13.67 -2.21
CA HIS A 239 -0.69 15.04 -1.79
C HIS A 239 -1.37 15.34 -0.43
N ILE A 240 -2.58 14.84 -0.22
CA ILE A 240 -3.30 14.99 1.05
C ILE A 240 -2.64 14.14 2.16
N ASP A 241 -2.27 12.89 1.89
CA ASP A 241 -1.53 12.05 2.83
C ASP A 241 -0.21 12.72 3.27
N ALA A 242 0.52 13.34 2.33
CA ALA A 242 1.73 14.11 2.63
C ALA A 242 1.45 15.30 3.55
N ILE A 243 0.36 16.05 3.30
CA ILE A 243 -0.06 17.16 4.18
C ILE A 243 -0.39 16.64 5.59
N ILE A 244 -1.14 15.53 5.69
CA ILE A 244 -1.49 14.93 6.99
C ILE A 244 -0.22 14.48 7.72
N ALA A 245 0.71 13.83 7.03
CA ALA A 245 1.97 13.36 7.59
C ALA A 245 2.84 14.52 8.11
N VAL A 246 2.99 15.60 7.34
CA VAL A 246 3.71 16.81 7.77
C VAL A 246 3.03 17.47 8.96
N SER A 247 1.69 17.53 8.96
CA SER A 247 0.91 18.15 10.04
C SER A 247 0.92 17.34 11.33
N SER A 248 1.11 16.02 11.24
CA SER A 248 1.16 15.12 12.40
C SER A 248 2.54 15.02 13.03
N ARG A 249 3.57 15.61 12.41
CA ARG A 249 4.94 15.58 12.92
C ARG A 249 5.05 16.46 14.18
N PRO A 250 5.58 15.96 15.30
CA PRO A 250 5.79 16.78 16.49
C PRO A 250 6.73 17.95 16.16
N SER A 251 6.26 19.19 16.39
CA SER A 251 7.07 20.39 16.22
C SER A 251 8.26 20.36 17.18
N ARG A 252 9.49 20.34 16.63
CA ARG A 252 10.76 20.33 17.40
C ARG A 252 11.17 21.70 17.96
N THR A 253 10.26 22.68 18.04
CA THR A 253 10.54 24.00 18.62
C THR A 253 10.22 24.00 20.12
N PRO A 254 11.19 24.29 21.02
CA PRO A 254 10.97 24.33 22.46
C PRO A 254 10.09 25.50 22.97
N LEU A 255 9.62 26.38 22.09
CA LEU A 255 9.05 27.69 22.44
C LEU A 255 7.64 27.97 21.88
N GLY A 256 7.00 26.99 21.22
CA GLY A 256 5.61 27.10 20.79
C GLY A 256 4.65 26.73 21.91
N THR A 257 3.85 27.68 22.39
CA THR A 257 2.83 27.52 23.45
C THR A 257 1.56 26.79 22.97
N HIS A 258 1.70 25.74 22.15
CA HIS A 258 0.55 24.92 21.77
C HIS A 258 0.30 23.84 22.83
N SER A 259 -0.81 23.98 23.55
CA SER A 259 -1.28 22.98 24.51
C SER A 259 -1.51 21.64 23.80
N SER A 260 -1.10 20.54 24.43
CA SER A 260 -1.38 19.16 23.97
C SER A 260 -2.86 18.92 23.61
N SER A 261 -3.77 19.70 24.20
CA SER A 261 -5.20 19.70 23.87
C SER A 261 -5.49 20.17 22.43
N GLN A 262 -4.81 21.20 21.92
CA GLN A 262 -5.00 21.72 20.56
C GLN A 262 -4.48 20.75 19.49
N ALA A 263 -3.32 20.12 19.73
CA ALA A 263 -2.78 19.10 18.85
C ALA A 263 -3.72 17.88 18.75
N ARG A 264 -4.34 17.47 19.86
CA ARG A 264 -5.35 16.40 19.88
C ARG A 264 -6.62 16.78 19.10
N ILE A 265 -7.12 18.00 19.26
CA ILE A 265 -8.31 18.49 18.53
C ILE A 265 -8.05 18.53 17.02
N ALA A 266 -6.87 19.01 16.60
CA ALA A 266 -6.49 19.01 15.18
C ALA A 266 -6.39 17.58 14.62
N HIS A 267 -5.78 16.66 15.38
CA HIS A 267 -5.66 15.26 14.99
C HIS A 267 -7.03 14.56 14.89
N ASP A 268 -7.92 14.78 15.86
CA ASP A 268 -9.28 14.23 15.82
C ASP A 268 -10.09 14.79 14.64
N ALA A 269 -9.88 16.06 14.25
CA ALA A 269 -10.51 16.66 13.07
C ALA A 269 -10.01 16.06 11.74
N LEU A 270 -8.75 15.61 11.69
CA LEU A 270 -8.14 15.01 10.49
C LEU A 270 -8.38 13.50 10.38
N ARG A 271 -8.73 12.79 11.46
CA ARG A 271 -8.95 11.33 11.45
C ARG A 271 -9.93 10.85 10.37
N PRO A 272 -11.09 11.50 10.13
CA PRO A 272 -12.01 11.09 9.06
C PRO A 272 -11.39 11.21 7.66
N LEU A 273 -10.49 12.18 7.47
CA LEU A 273 -9.84 12.41 6.18
C LEU A 273 -8.91 11.24 5.81
N THR A 274 -8.15 10.69 6.76
CA THR A 274 -7.25 9.54 6.52
C THR A 274 -8.00 8.33 5.95
N ALA A 275 -9.19 8.02 6.47
CA ALA A 275 -10.00 6.90 5.97
C ALA A 275 -10.46 7.14 4.52
N VAL A 276 -10.86 8.36 4.18
CA VAL A 276 -11.31 8.73 2.84
C VAL A 276 -10.15 8.74 1.85
N VAL A 277 -8.98 9.25 2.23
CA VAL A 277 -7.77 9.24 1.39
C VAL A 277 -7.39 7.81 1.03
N ARG A 278 -7.36 6.90 2.01
CA ARG A 278 -7.11 5.48 1.79
C ARG A 278 -8.14 4.84 0.84
N SER A 279 -9.43 5.14 1.02
CA SER A 279 -10.49 4.65 0.11
C SER A 279 -10.31 5.17 -1.31
N ALA A 280 -9.93 6.44 -1.48
CA ALA A 280 -9.62 7.03 -2.78
C ALA A 280 -8.40 6.38 -3.46
N ARG A 281 -7.34 6.07 -2.69
CA ARG A 281 -6.18 5.32 -3.18
C ARG A 281 -6.59 3.93 -3.65
N MET A 282 -7.33 3.19 -2.84
CA MET A 282 -7.83 1.86 -3.19
C MET A 282 -8.70 1.89 -4.46
N ALA A 283 -9.59 2.88 -4.59
CA ALA A 283 -10.43 3.07 -5.77
C ALA A 283 -9.61 3.36 -7.04
N ALA A 284 -8.61 4.25 -6.93
CA ALA A 284 -7.72 4.61 -8.03
C ALA A 284 -6.86 3.43 -8.48
N VAL A 285 -6.26 2.70 -7.53
CA VAL A 285 -5.49 1.49 -7.81
C VAL A 285 -6.38 0.46 -8.50
N ASN A 286 -7.55 0.15 -7.95
CA ASN A 286 -8.47 -0.83 -8.53
C ASN A 286 -8.93 -0.43 -9.96
N ALA A 287 -9.15 0.86 -10.22
CA ALA A 287 -9.43 1.33 -11.57
C ALA A 287 -8.26 1.08 -12.54
N ILE A 288 -7.01 1.27 -12.10
CA ILE A 288 -5.81 0.95 -12.89
C ILE A 288 -5.72 -0.57 -13.12
N LEU A 289 -5.89 -1.40 -12.08
CA LEU A 289 -5.83 -2.86 -12.22
C LEU A 289 -6.83 -3.39 -13.26
N ARG A 290 -8.07 -2.87 -13.24
CA ARG A 290 -9.12 -3.25 -14.19
C ARG A 290 -8.82 -2.79 -15.61
N SER A 291 -8.22 -1.61 -15.78
CA SER A 291 -7.94 -1.06 -17.12
C SER A 291 -6.94 -1.88 -17.93
N ALA A 292 -6.11 -2.73 -17.30
CA ALA A 292 -5.25 -3.68 -18.01
C ALA A 292 -6.05 -4.67 -18.87
N TRP A 293 -7.29 -4.95 -18.46
CA TRP A 293 -8.21 -5.93 -19.05
C TRP A 293 -9.34 -5.30 -19.86
N SER A 294 -9.37 -3.97 -19.94
CA SER A 294 -10.26 -3.26 -20.85
C SER A 294 -9.57 -3.11 -22.20
N ASP A 295 -10.19 -3.65 -23.25
CA ASP A 295 -9.76 -3.45 -24.64
C ASP A 295 -10.01 -2.02 -25.13
#